data_AF-A0A7C9DEY2-F1
#
_entry.id   AF-A0A7C9DEY2-F1
#
_cell.length_a   1.000
_cell.length_b   1.000
_cell.length_c   1.000
_cell.angle_alpha   90.00
_cell.angle_beta   90.00
_cell.angle_gamma   90.00
#
_symmetry.space_group_name_H-M   'P 1'
#
loop_
_entity.id
_entity.type
_entity.pdbx_description
1 polymer ?
#
loop_
_entity_poly.entity_id
_entity_poly.type
_entity_poly.pdbx_seq_one_letter_code
_entity_poly.pdbx_strand_id
1 'polypeptide(L)'
;VCLQITEYGRGRRFSLVLSEEVARWVVKAWSRFGQAQSSNWRNQLRRGSTIFLLESKRNRAGKFLQLSAINRGSHSFIIFPSGWNGKGWSRIFEVLVEMVDPSFVFSRGVRSA
;
A
#
# COMPACT_ATOMS: atom_id res chain seq x y z
N VAL A 1 -7.27 14.69 -5.32
CA VAL A 1 -7.95 13.50 -4.71
C VAL A 1 -7.31 13.17 -3.36
N CYS A 2 -8.09 13.09 -2.26
CA CYS A 2 -7.58 12.47 -1.03
C CYS A 2 -8.06 11.00 -0.98
N LEU A 3 -7.18 10.08 -0.57
CA LEU A 3 -7.52 8.67 -0.45
C LEU A 3 -7.61 8.32 1.03
N GLN A 4 -8.79 7.89 1.47
CA GLN A 4 -8.94 7.28 2.79
C GLN A 4 -8.97 5.76 2.64
N ILE A 5 -8.12 5.08 3.40
CA ILE A 5 -8.12 3.63 3.50
C ILE A 5 -8.51 3.27 4.93
N THR A 6 -9.53 2.42 5.07
CA THR A 6 -10.02 1.95 6.36
C THR A 6 -9.95 0.43 6.41
N GLU A 7 -9.23 -0.09 7.41
CA GLU A 7 -9.18 -1.51 7.73
C GLU A 7 -10.11 -1.81 8.91
N TYR A 8 -10.93 -2.85 8.77
CA TYR A 8 -11.72 -3.41 9.86
C TYR A 8 -11.14 -4.76 10.26
N GLY A 9 -10.69 -4.89 11.49
CA GLY A 9 -10.04 -6.12 11.98
C GLY A 9 -10.31 -6.36 13.45
N ARG A 10 -10.82 -7.56 13.80
CA ARG A 10 -11.05 -8.02 15.19
C ARG A 10 -11.79 -6.99 16.06
N GLY A 11 -12.86 -6.39 15.53
CA GLY A 11 -13.66 -5.37 16.22
C GLY A 11 -13.00 -4.00 16.35
N ARG A 12 -11.83 -3.78 15.72
CA ARG A 12 -11.14 -2.49 15.68
C ARG A 12 -11.16 -1.92 14.27
N ARG A 13 -11.12 -0.59 14.19
CA ARG A 13 -11.03 0.18 12.95
C ARG A 13 -9.70 0.91 12.91
N PHE A 14 -8.94 0.72 11.84
CA PHE A 14 -7.73 1.47 11.55
C PHE A 14 -7.97 2.29 10.29
N SER A 15 -7.50 3.53 10.23
CA SER A 15 -7.71 4.38 9.05
C SER A 15 -6.50 5.27 8.79
N LEU A 16 -6.16 5.42 7.51
CA LEU A 16 -5.18 6.39 7.04
C LEU A 16 -5.84 7.28 6.00
N VAL A 17 -5.63 8.59 6.14
CA VAL A 17 -6.00 9.58 5.13
C VAL A 17 -4.71 10.02 4.45
N LEU A 18 -4.65 9.85 3.13
CA LEU A 18 -3.49 10.13 2.31
C LEU A 18 -3.78 11.31 1.41
N SER A 19 -2.83 12.24 1.30
CA SER A 19 -2.84 13.24 0.23
C SER A 19 -2.69 12.55 -1.13
N GLU A 20 -3.09 13.25 -2.19
CA GLU A 20 -2.96 12.73 -3.55
C GLU A 20 -1.53 12.26 -3.86
N GLU A 21 -0.55 13.07 -3.47
CA GLU A 21 0.86 12.80 -3.68
C GLU A 21 1.30 11.51 -2.97
N VAL A 22 0.90 11.35 -1.71
CA VAL A 22 1.24 10.16 -0.92
C VAL A 22 0.54 8.93 -1.50
N ALA A 23 -0.72 9.05 -1.92
CA ALA A 23 -1.45 7.97 -2.58
C ALA A 23 -0.74 7.52 -3.87
N ARG A 24 -0.32 8.48 -4.72
CA ARG A 24 0.45 8.17 -5.95
C ARG A 24 1.78 7.51 -5.64
N TRP A 25 2.46 7.93 -4.56
CA TRP A 25 3.66 7.24 -4.10
C TRP A 25 3.38 5.80 -3.67
N VAL A 26 2.27 5.54 -2.94
CA VAL A 26 1.88 4.17 -2.54
C VAL A 26 1.75 3.26 -3.76
N VAL A 27 1.05 3.71 -4.81
CA VAL A 27 0.90 2.93 -6.06
C VAL A 27 2.26 2.62 -6.69
N LYS A 28 3.13 3.62 -6.83
CA LYS A 28 4.47 3.44 -7.41
C LYS A 28 5.34 2.50 -6.56
N ALA A 29 5.34 2.69 -5.25
CA ALA A 29 6.09 1.88 -4.30
C ALA A 29 5.60 0.41 -4.33
N TRP A 30 4.29 0.18 -4.29
CA TRP A 30 3.70 -1.15 -4.35
C TRP A 30 3.95 -1.84 -5.71
N SER A 31 3.93 -1.11 -6.82
CA SER A 31 4.33 -1.69 -8.11
C SER A 31 5.78 -2.18 -8.10
N ARG A 32 6.71 -1.45 -7.46
CA ARG A 32 8.11 -1.87 -7.31
C ARG A 32 8.23 -3.10 -6.40
N PHE A 33 7.42 -3.20 -5.35
CA PHE A 33 7.34 -4.40 -4.53
C PHE A 33 6.94 -5.62 -5.36
N GLY A 34 5.91 -5.50 -6.21
CA GLY A 34 5.45 -6.59 -7.07
C GLY A 34 6.52 -7.09 -8.06
N GLN A 35 7.44 -6.21 -8.48
CA GLN A 35 8.57 -6.56 -9.34
C GLN A 35 9.73 -7.22 -8.57
N ALA A 36 10.02 -6.75 -7.36
CA ALA A 36 11.14 -7.25 -6.57
C ALA A 36 10.86 -8.60 -5.88
N GLN A 37 9.59 -8.88 -5.54
CA GLN A 37 9.13 -10.08 -4.83
C GLN A 37 9.94 -10.48 -3.57
N SER A 38 10.62 -9.53 -2.95
CA SER A 38 11.51 -9.77 -1.81
C SER A 38 10.74 -9.86 -0.49
N SER A 39 11.14 -10.81 0.37
CA SER A 39 10.57 -11.02 1.70
C SER A 39 10.82 -9.87 2.68
N ASN A 40 11.89 -9.08 2.48
CA ASN A 40 12.31 -7.99 3.37
C ASN A 40 12.20 -6.62 2.70
N TRP A 41 11.29 -6.48 1.73
CA TRP A 41 11.14 -5.27 0.94
C TRP A 41 10.55 -4.11 1.77
N ARG A 42 11.09 -2.90 1.59
CA ARG A 42 10.58 -1.67 2.20
C ARG A 42 10.78 -0.47 1.29
N ASN A 43 9.89 0.52 1.39
CA ASN A 43 10.02 1.82 0.73
C ASN A 43 9.47 2.91 1.64
N GLN A 44 10.12 4.08 1.66
CA GLN A 44 9.76 5.18 2.54
C GLN A 44 9.60 6.50 1.78
N LEU A 45 8.69 7.35 2.27
CA LEU A 45 8.48 8.72 1.82
C LEU A 45 8.34 9.64 3.02
N ARG A 46 9.13 10.71 3.07
CA ARG A 46 8.98 11.75 4.09
C ARG A 46 8.19 12.93 3.53
N ARG A 47 7.16 13.38 4.24
CA ARG A 47 6.41 14.61 3.94
C ARG A 47 6.22 15.41 5.23
N GLY A 48 6.88 16.57 5.29
CA GLY A 48 6.96 17.38 6.51
C GLY A 48 7.51 16.58 7.70
N SER A 49 6.74 16.55 8.78
CA SER A 49 7.06 15.78 9.99
C SER A 49 6.62 14.30 9.94
N THR A 50 5.93 13.88 8.87
CA THR A 50 5.40 12.52 8.74
C THR A 50 6.29 11.67 7.85
N ILE A 51 6.59 10.45 8.28
CA ILE A 51 7.23 9.40 7.50
C ILE A 51 6.16 8.37 7.14
N PHE A 52 5.97 8.16 5.84
CA PHE A 52 5.21 7.06 5.30
C PHE A 52 6.14 5.91 4.98
N LEU A 53 5.79 4.70 5.41
CA LEU A 53 6.57 3.49 5.21
C LEU A 53 5.66 2.39 4.68
N LEU A 54 6.00 1.84 3.52
CA LEU A 54 5.38 0.64 2.96
C LEU A 54 6.39 -0.49 3.06
N GLU A 55 6.05 -1.56 3.77
CA GLU A 55 6.97 -2.66 4.05
C GLU A 55 6.28 -4.03 3.96
N SER A 56 7.03 -5.02 3.48
CA SER A 56 6.64 -6.43 3.47
C SER A 56 7.02 -7.06 4.80
N LYS A 57 6.05 -7.73 5.43
CA LYS A 57 6.19 -8.38 6.73
C LYS A 57 5.57 -9.77 6.70
N ARG A 58 5.94 -10.59 7.69
CA ARG A 58 5.39 -11.94 7.89
C ARG A 58 5.15 -12.18 9.38
N ASN A 59 4.04 -12.83 9.70
CA ASN A 59 3.77 -13.39 11.03
C ASN A 59 3.20 -14.81 10.92
N ARG A 60 2.71 -15.38 12.03
CA ARG A 60 2.10 -16.73 12.07
C ARG A 60 0.88 -16.88 11.15
N ALA A 61 0.17 -15.78 10.83
CA ALA A 61 -0.99 -15.78 9.95
C ALA A 61 -0.63 -15.62 8.46
N GLY A 62 0.63 -15.35 8.13
CA GLY A 62 1.11 -15.25 6.74
C GLY A 62 1.88 -13.97 6.44
N LYS A 63 2.01 -13.67 5.14
CA LYS A 63 2.66 -12.45 4.63
C LYS A 63 1.65 -11.31 4.50
N PHE A 64 2.13 -10.09 4.68
CA PHE A 64 1.32 -8.89 4.50
C PHE A 64 2.18 -7.69 4.13
N LEU A 65 1.59 -6.72 3.47
CA LEU A 65 2.16 -5.38 3.37
C LEU A 65 1.58 -4.51 4.48
N GLN A 66 2.42 -3.70 5.11
CA GLN A 66 2.01 -2.70 6.09
C GLN A 66 2.30 -1.32 5.53
N LEU A 67 1.28 -0.46 5.47
CA LEU A 67 1.46 0.97 5.23
C LEU A 67 1.36 1.69 6.57
N SER A 68 2.43 2.34 6.98
CA SER A 68 2.51 3.12 8.21
C SER A 68 2.60 4.61 7.91
N ALA A 69 1.95 5.43 8.73
CA ALA A 69 2.18 6.86 8.87
C ALA A 69 2.71 7.14 10.27
N ILE A 70 3.93 7.68 10.34
CA ILE A 70 4.67 7.91 11.58
C ILE A 70 4.93 9.40 11.72
N ASN A 71 4.39 10.02 12.76
CA ASN A 71 4.57 11.45 13.04
C ASN A 71 4.73 11.64 14.55
N ARG A 72 5.89 12.14 14.98
CA ARG A 72 6.25 12.54 16.36
C ARG A 72 5.36 11.94 17.47
N GLY A 73 5.63 10.69 17.86
CA GLY A 73 4.94 9.99 18.95
C GLY A 73 3.65 9.26 18.54
N SER A 74 3.12 9.53 17.34
CA SER A 74 1.98 8.81 16.75
C SER A 74 2.46 7.85 15.66
N HIS A 75 1.94 6.62 15.70
CA HIS A 75 2.12 5.62 14.66
C HIS A 75 0.76 5.02 14.32
N SER A 76 0.27 5.30 13.11
CA SER A 76 -0.93 4.69 12.55
C SER A 76 -0.52 3.79 11.40
N PHE A 77 -1.21 2.66 11.23
CA PHE A 77 -0.93 1.75 10.11
C PHE A 77 -2.18 1.02 9.67
N ILE A 78 -2.10 0.47 8.46
CA ILE A 78 -3.05 -0.47 7.87
C ILE A 78 -2.28 -1.66 7.29
N ILE A 79 -2.93 -2.81 7.27
CA ILE A 79 -2.39 -4.08 6.83
C ILE A 79 -3.13 -4.54 5.57
N PHE A 80 -2.36 -4.92 4.56
CA PHE A 80 -2.84 -5.56 3.35
C PHE A 80 -2.37 -7.01 3.34
N PRO A 81 -3.23 -7.97 3.75
CA PRO A 81 -2.84 -9.37 3.79
C PRO A 81 -2.58 -9.88 2.37
N SER A 82 -1.58 -10.77 2.22
CA SER A 82 -1.36 -11.44 0.93
C SER A 82 -2.60 -12.20 0.47
N GLY A 83 -3.44 -12.66 1.42
CA GLY A 83 -4.56 -13.54 1.16
C GLY A 83 -4.11 -14.91 0.65
N TRP A 84 -5.08 -15.74 0.29
CA TRP A 84 -4.83 -17.07 -0.30
C TRP A 84 -4.04 -16.92 -1.61
N ASN A 85 -2.90 -17.61 -1.72
CA ASN A 85 -2.00 -17.57 -2.88
C ASN A 85 -1.54 -16.17 -3.31
N GLY A 86 -1.50 -15.19 -2.40
CA GLY A 86 -1.06 -13.83 -2.75
C GLY A 86 -2.07 -13.02 -3.57
N LYS A 87 -3.33 -13.46 -3.70
CA LYS A 87 -4.35 -12.74 -4.49
C LYS A 87 -4.95 -11.53 -3.75
N GLY A 88 -4.91 -11.52 -2.42
CA GLY A 88 -5.51 -10.48 -1.59
C GLY A 88 -4.91 -9.09 -1.84
N TRP A 89 -3.58 -8.98 -1.75
CA TRP A 89 -2.90 -7.71 -1.97
C TRP A 89 -2.93 -7.25 -3.44
N SER A 90 -3.11 -8.16 -4.40
CA SER A 90 -3.10 -7.84 -5.83
C SER A 90 -4.40 -7.17 -6.22
N ARG A 91 -5.53 -7.71 -5.73
CA ARG A 91 -6.85 -7.11 -5.96
C ARG A 91 -6.95 -5.71 -5.34
N ILE A 92 -6.41 -5.53 -4.14
CA ILE A 92 -6.37 -4.21 -3.49
C ILE A 92 -5.51 -3.25 -4.31
N PHE A 93 -4.34 -3.70 -4.78
CA PHE A 93 -3.47 -2.89 -5.62
C PHE A 93 -4.15 -2.43 -6.91
N GLU A 94 -4.88 -3.32 -7.61
CA GLU A 94 -5.65 -2.95 -8.81
C GLU A 94 -6.65 -1.82 -8.53
N VAL A 95 -7.45 -1.94 -7.47
CA VAL A 95 -8.43 -0.91 -7.08
C VAL A 95 -7.73 0.39 -6.70
N LEU A 96 -6.61 0.33 -5.99
CA LEU A 96 -5.82 1.52 -5.64
C LEU A 96 -5.28 2.23 -6.89
N VAL A 97 -4.78 1.48 -7.86
CA VAL A 97 -4.31 2.03 -9.13
C VAL A 97 -5.45 2.73 -9.86
N GLU A 98 -6.61 2.08 -9.98
CA GLU A 98 -7.78 2.64 -10.66
C GLU A 98 -8.23 3.96 -10.02
N MET A 99 -8.22 4.06 -8.69
CA MET A 99 -8.64 5.26 -7.96
C MET A 99 -7.62 6.40 -7.99
N VAL A 100 -6.33 6.08 -7.98
CA VAL A 100 -5.26 7.07 -7.72
C VAL A 100 -4.52 7.48 -8.99
N ASP A 101 -4.35 6.55 -9.92
CA ASP A 101 -3.59 6.77 -11.14
C ASP A 101 -4.18 5.97 -12.30
N PRO A 102 -5.36 6.35 -12.83
CA PRO A 102 -6.01 5.63 -13.93
C PRO A 102 -5.10 5.47 -15.16
N SER A 103 -4.22 6.45 -15.43
CA SER A 103 -3.23 6.41 -16.52
C SER A 103 -2.15 5.33 -16.33
N PHE A 104 -1.91 4.88 -15.10
CA PHE A 104 -1.02 3.76 -14.80
C PHE A 104 -1.60 2.42 -15.31
N VAL A 105 -2.93 2.27 -15.36
CA VAL A 105 -3.60 1.12 -15.97
C VAL A 105 -3.33 1.07 -17.48
N PHE A 106 -3.52 2.20 -18.15
CA PHE A 106 -3.24 2.33 -19.60
C PHE A 106 -1.79 2.00 -19.94
N SER A 107 -0.85 2.40 -19.10
CA SER A 107 0.58 2.11 -19.28
C SER A 107 0.93 0.60 -19.21
N ARG A 108 0.08 -0.23 -18.59
CA ARG A 108 0.23 -1.70 -18.59
C ARG A 108 -0.47 -2.37 -19.77
N GLY A 109 -1.57 -1.80 -20.27
CA GLY A 109 -2.33 -2.34 -21.41
C GLY A 109 -1.62 -2.24 -22.76
N VAL A 110 -0.73 -1.25 -22.94
CA VAL A 110 0.00 -1.04 -24.21
C VAL A 110 1.16 -2.03 -24.43
N ARG A 111 1.46 -2.92 -23.46
CA ARG A 111 2.46 -3.99 -23.63
C ARG A 111 1.87 -5.33 -24.09
N SER A 112 0.60 -5.34 -24.46
CA SER A 112 -0.08 -6.51 -25.05
C SER A 112 -0.84 -6.06 -26.30
N ALA A 113 -0.11 -5.59 -27.29
CA ALA A 113 -0.53 -5.46 -28.68
C ALA A 113 0.65 -5.85 -29.56
#